data_AF-A0A7T3ACS4-F1
#
_entry.id   AF-A0A7T3ACS4-F1
#
_cell.length_a   1.000
_cell.length_b   1.000
_cell.length_c   1.000
_cell.angle_alpha   90.00
_cell.angle_beta   90.00
_cell.angle_gamma   90.00
#
_symmetry.space_group_name_H-M   'P 1'
#
loop_
_entity.id
_entity.type
_entity.pdbx_description
1 polymer ?
#
loop_
_entity_poly.entity_id
_entity_poly.type
_entity_poly.pdbx_seq_one_letter_code
_entity_poly.pdbx_strand_id
1 'polypeptide(L)'
;MVKWSELKRASDVVLAVWPHYRPLFERWLMQELIDKGELAPVWRERMVPGENDSVFTDHYPGREAAIAAANALNPTLRQALSARAMDPVVKRSLELKIDKTLQAKQRLQDEEALMLAESLRRHADDERPDAAALKLAPDSERYRQDLAEQLATMPYLKVAKVGRSGNQWRYVLLYLAPDGVWSKPYQPGERGAQIAERAKIANGFGLSASTHWGKTKARIRQILLPRANQLLQLASVQRMLAEALARGEHVLVSNGIVFWYEPDGGVGWLVKETSSTRESEGATIWKEGTILSTNHGRLVVLPYIKEGGEHVRGHTKNGPNDGRALPRHRDHYVEIPFSLYDGDLMIGLFGELPYE
;
A
#
# COMPACT_ATOMS: atom_id res chain seq x y z
N MET A 1 -30.86 15.58 9.74
CA MET A 1 -30.41 14.20 9.99
C MET A 1 -31.00 13.35 8.88
N VAL A 2 -30.18 12.64 8.11
CA VAL A 2 -30.68 11.81 7.00
C VAL A 2 -31.17 10.49 7.57
N LYS A 3 -32.37 10.06 7.20
CA LYS A 3 -32.94 8.78 7.62
C LYS A 3 -32.49 7.63 6.74
N TRP A 4 -32.34 6.43 7.29
CA TRP A 4 -31.97 5.24 6.51
C TRP A 4 -32.99 4.96 5.40
N SER A 5 -34.28 5.07 5.71
CA SER A 5 -35.39 4.91 4.76
C SER A 5 -35.41 5.91 3.61
N GLU A 6 -34.81 7.10 3.78
CA GLU A 6 -34.73 8.16 2.76
C GLU A 6 -33.49 8.02 1.86
N LEU A 7 -32.54 7.17 2.23
CA LEU A 7 -31.36 6.91 1.41
C LEU A 7 -31.73 6.01 0.23
N LYS A 8 -31.59 6.55 -0.99
CA LYS A 8 -31.53 5.78 -2.25
C LYS A 8 -30.25 4.94 -2.35
N ARG A 9 -29.97 4.14 -1.31
CA ARG A 9 -28.83 3.24 -1.18
C ARG A 9 -29.25 1.80 -0.94
N ALA A 10 -30.47 1.56 -0.43
CA ALA A 10 -30.98 0.23 -0.12
C ALA A 10 -31.10 -0.70 -1.35
N SER A 11 -31.20 -0.13 -2.56
CA SER A 11 -31.27 -0.88 -3.82
C SER A 11 -29.92 -1.10 -4.50
N ASP A 12 -28.84 -0.46 -4.05
CA ASP A 12 -27.52 -0.68 -4.66
C ASP A 12 -26.97 -2.04 -4.20
N VAL A 13 -26.45 -2.83 -5.14
CA VAL A 13 -25.80 -4.10 -4.81
C VAL A 13 -24.38 -3.83 -4.33
N VAL A 14 -24.10 -4.19 -3.08
CA VAL A 14 -22.75 -4.14 -2.51
C VAL A 14 -21.99 -5.39 -2.93
N LEU A 15 -20.82 -5.18 -3.52
CA LEU A 15 -19.97 -6.23 -4.09
C LEU A 15 -18.82 -6.62 -3.16
N ALA A 16 -18.27 -5.66 -2.43
CA ALA A 16 -17.17 -5.86 -1.50
C ALA A 16 -17.06 -4.68 -0.53
N VAL A 17 -16.28 -4.85 0.53
CA VAL A 17 -15.94 -3.81 1.49
C VAL A 17 -14.43 -3.73 1.73
N TRP A 18 -13.95 -2.53 2.03
CA TRP A 18 -12.54 -2.30 2.39
C TRP A 18 -12.38 -1.14 3.37
N PRO A 19 -11.57 -1.27 4.43
CA PRO A 19 -11.35 -0.20 5.38
C PRO A 19 -10.40 0.87 4.84
N HIS A 20 -10.69 2.13 5.13
CA HIS A 20 -9.86 3.28 4.76
C HIS A 20 -9.65 4.17 5.98
N TYR A 21 -8.39 4.43 6.33
CA TYR A 21 -8.08 5.33 7.43
C TYR A 21 -8.37 6.77 7.05
N ARG A 22 -9.13 7.48 7.90
CA ARG A 22 -9.27 8.93 7.84
C ARG A 22 -8.47 9.58 8.95
N PRO A 23 -7.33 10.20 8.63
CA PRO A 23 -6.50 10.91 9.60
C PRO A 23 -7.26 12.02 10.31
N LEU A 24 -8.23 12.66 9.62
CA LEU A 24 -9.02 13.74 10.22
C LEU A 24 -9.71 13.28 11.50
N PHE A 25 -10.27 12.08 11.46
CA PHE A 25 -11.04 11.48 12.54
C PHE A 25 -10.30 10.32 13.19
N GLU A 26 -9.00 10.12 12.99
CA GLU A 26 -8.25 8.99 13.56
C GLU A 26 -8.98 7.62 13.57
N ARG A 27 -9.79 7.35 12.54
CA ARG A 27 -10.70 6.20 12.50
C ARG A 27 -10.57 5.50 11.17
N TRP A 28 -10.76 4.20 11.21
CA TRP A 28 -10.87 3.39 10.02
C TRP A 28 -12.33 3.33 9.62
N LEU A 29 -12.66 3.91 8.47
CA LEU A 29 -14.02 3.90 7.94
C LEU A 29 -14.13 2.78 6.91
N MET A 30 -15.20 2.01 6.96
CA MET A 30 -15.47 1.02 5.94
C MET A 30 -15.96 1.71 4.68
N GLN A 31 -15.38 1.33 3.54
CA GLN A 31 -15.91 1.65 2.23
C GLN A 31 -16.63 0.43 1.66
N GLU A 32 -17.65 0.65 0.85
CA GLU A 32 -18.33 -0.38 0.08
C GLU A 32 -18.15 -0.12 -1.42
N LEU A 33 -17.87 -1.20 -2.15
CA LEU A 33 -17.82 -1.23 -3.59
C LEU A 33 -19.23 -1.55 -4.08
N ILE A 34 -19.84 -0.64 -4.84
CA ILE A 34 -21.20 -0.81 -5.34
C ILE A 34 -21.20 -1.14 -6.83
N ASP A 35 -22.09 -2.06 -7.21
CA ASP A 35 -22.43 -2.32 -8.59
C ASP A 35 -23.19 -1.13 -9.19
N LYS A 36 -22.84 -0.76 -10.43
CA LYS A 36 -23.52 0.29 -11.20
C LYS A 36 -24.04 -0.23 -12.54
N GLY A 37 -24.23 -1.55 -12.66
CA GLY A 37 -24.71 -2.19 -13.87
C GLY A 37 -23.65 -2.11 -14.96
N GLU A 38 -23.95 -1.40 -16.04
CA GLU A 38 -23.05 -1.22 -17.19
C GLU A 38 -21.80 -0.38 -16.86
N LEU A 39 -21.82 0.39 -15.76
CA LEU A 39 -20.68 1.21 -15.34
C LEU A 39 -19.75 0.45 -14.39
N ALA A 40 -18.47 0.85 -14.41
CA ALA A 40 -17.47 0.30 -13.49
C ALA A 40 -17.90 0.46 -12.01
N PRO A 41 -17.68 -0.56 -11.16
CA PRO A 41 -18.00 -0.47 -9.75
C PRO A 41 -17.29 0.68 -9.03
N VAL A 42 -17.99 1.33 -8.11
CA VAL A 42 -17.50 2.54 -7.43
C VAL A 42 -17.36 2.33 -5.93
N TRP A 43 -16.29 2.83 -5.34
CA TRP A 43 -16.14 2.87 -3.88
C TRP A 43 -16.86 4.08 -3.28
N ARG A 44 -17.62 3.86 -2.21
CA ARG A 44 -18.17 4.93 -1.38
C ARG A 44 -18.06 4.59 0.11
N GLU A 45 -18.26 5.58 0.97
CA GLU A 45 -18.38 5.33 2.41
C GLU A 45 -19.59 4.45 2.72
N ARG A 46 -19.34 3.38 3.47
CA ARG A 46 -20.37 2.47 3.96
C ARG A 46 -21.10 3.10 5.13
N MET A 47 -22.41 3.02 5.06
CA MET A 47 -23.30 3.45 6.13
C MET A 47 -24.04 2.22 6.67
N VAL A 48 -24.33 2.21 7.95
CA VAL A 48 -25.08 1.16 8.64
C VAL A 48 -26.30 1.76 9.31
N PRO A 49 -27.43 1.04 9.31
CA PRO A 49 -28.61 1.47 10.02
C PRO A 49 -28.37 1.41 11.53
N GLY A 50 -28.86 2.41 12.24
CA GLY A 50 -28.95 2.41 13.69
C GLY A 50 -30.40 2.37 14.16
N GLU A 51 -30.59 2.49 15.47
CA GLU A 51 -31.92 2.57 16.06
C GLU A 51 -32.70 3.79 15.54
N ASN A 52 -34.03 3.66 15.44
CA ASN A 52 -34.94 4.75 15.03
C ASN A 52 -34.60 5.39 13.67
N ASP A 53 -34.26 4.57 12.67
CA ASP A 53 -33.98 5.03 11.29
C ASP A 53 -32.75 5.95 11.19
N SER A 54 -31.90 5.94 12.22
CA SER A 54 -30.63 6.66 12.23
C SER A 54 -29.62 6.01 11.31
N VAL A 55 -28.67 6.83 10.83
CA VAL A 55 -27.63 6.40 9.90
C VAL A 55 -26.29 6.67 10.54
N PHE A 56 -25.47 5.63 10.67
CA PHE A 56 -24.12 5.73 11.18
C PHE A 56 -23.12 5.38 10.08
N THR A 57 -21.95 6.01 10.14
CA THR A 57 -20.82 5.56 9.33
C THR A 57 -20.21 4.32 9.97
N ASP A 58 -19.95 3.30 9.16
CA ASP A 58 -19.31 2.07 9.62
C ASP A 58 -17.83 2.35 9.91
N HIS A 59 -17.45 2.41 11.18
CA HIS A 59 -16.11 2.84 11.59
C HIS A 59 -15.54 2.01 12.74
N TYR A 60 -14.21 1.93 12.77
CA TYR A 60 -13.44 1.09 13.68
C TYR A 60 -12.32 1.91 14.32
N PRO A 61 -11.96 1.61 15.58
CA PRO A 61 -10.91 2.32 16.29
C PRO A 61 -9.49 1.97 15.80
N GLY A 62 -9.31 0.78 15.21
CA GLY A 62 -8.00 0.27 14.81
C GLY A 62 -8.04 -0.49 13.48
N ARG A 63 -6.87 -0.61 12.85
CA ARG A 63 -6.71 -1.25 11.54
C ARG A 63 -7.13 -2.72 11.59
N GLU A 64 -6.66 -3.46 12.59
CA GLU A 64 -6.90 -4.90 12.71
C GLU A 64 -8.39 -5.21 12.80
N ALA A 65 -9.12 -4.51 13.67
CA ALA A 65 -10.57 -4.66 13.78
C ALA A 65 -11.29 -4.35 12.46
N ALA A 66 -10.86 -3.30 11.75
CA ALA A 66 -11.44 -2.92 10.47
C ALA A 66 -11.17 -3.96 9.37
N ILE A 67 -9.96 -4.51 9.31
CA ILE A 67 -9.57 -5.57 8.37
C ILE A 67 -10.31 -6.86 8.69
N ALA A 68 -10.40 -7.24 9.98
CA ALA A 68 -11.15 -8.41 10.42
C ALA A 68 -12.64 -8.32 10.02
N ALA A 69 -13.26 -7.16 10.21
CA ALA A 69 -14.64 -6.93 9.79
C ALA A 69 -14.81 -7.05 8.26
N ALA A 70 -13.89 -6.50 7.48
CA ALA A 70 -13.91 -6.65 6.02
C ALA A 70 -13.74 -8.12 5.59
N ASN A 71 -12.81 -8.85 6.22
CA ASN A 71 -12.55 -10.26 5.95
C ASN A 71 -13.73 -11.16 6.36
N ALA A 72 -14.50 -10.78 7.37
CA ALA A 72 -15.73 -11.48 7.75
C ALA A 72 -16.89 -11.21 6.79
N LEU A 73 -17.01 -9.98 6.25
CA LEU A 73 -18.15 -9.58 5.40
C LEU A 73 -17.95 -9.95 3.92
N ASN A 74 -16.73 -9.83 3.38
CA ASN A 74 -16.46 -10.08 1.97
C ASN A 74 -16.84 -11.50 1.49
N PRO A 75 -16.64 -12.59 2.25
CA PRO A 75 -17.12 -13.91 1.86
C PRO A 75 -18.64 -13.98 1.67
N THR A 76 -19.41 -13.36 2.55
CA THR A 76 -20.88 -13.28 2.45
C THR A 76 -21.31 -12.51 1.21
N LEU A 77 -20.65 -11.38 0.91
CA LEU A 77 -20.90 -10.60 -0.30
C LEU A 77 -20.56 -11.39 -1.58
N ARG A 78 -19.46 -12.14 -1.56
CA ARG A 78 -19.05 -13.03 -2.66
C ARG A 78 -20.06 -14.16 -2.87
N GLN A 79 -20.59 -14.74 -1.80
CA GLN A 79 -21.65 -15.74 -1.88
C GLN A 79 -22.95 -15.15 -2.45
N ALA A 80 -23.34 -13.94 -2.03
CA ALA A 80 -24.51 -13.25 -2.56
C ALA A 80 -24.37 -12.97 -4.08
N LEU A 81 -23.21 -12.52 -4.53
CA LEU A 81 -22.91 -12.37 -5.96
C LEU A 81 -22.97 -13.73 -6.68
N SER A 82 -22.43 -14.78 -6.07
CA SER A 82 -22.45 -16.15 -6.61
C SER A 82 -23.86 -16.73 -6.72
N ALA A 83 -24.80 -16.32 -5.88
CA ALA A 83 -26.20 -16.73 -5.96
C ALA A 83 -27.03 -15.89 -6.94
N ARG A 84 -26.54 -14.71 -7.33
CA ARG A 84 -27.25 -13.80 -8.24
C ARG A 84 -27.36 -14.41 -9.64
N ALA A 85 -28.59 -14.43 -10.16
CA ALA A 85 -28.88 -14.76 -11.56
C ALA A 85 -28.38 -13.62 -12.46
N MET A 86 -27.36 -13.91 -13.26
CA MET A 86 -26.82 -13.01 -14.27
C MET A 86 -26.09 -13.81 -15.34
N ASP A 87 -25.78 -13.18 -16.46
CA ASP A 87 -24.96 -13.79 -17.49
C ASP A 87 -23.60 -14.28 -16.92
N PRO A 88 -23.20 -15.54 -17.17
CA PRO A 88 -21.98 -16.11 -16.59
C PRO A 88 -20.70 -15.34 -16.95
N VAL A 89 -20.63 -14.74 -18.15
CA VAL A 89 -19.47 -13.97 -18.60
C VAL A 89 -19.40 -12.64 -17.85
N VAL A 90 -20.53 -11.94 -17.74
CA VAL A 90 -20.63 -10.68 -16.97
C VAL A 90 -20.32 -10.93 -15.50
N LYS A 91 -20.83 -12.02 -14.94
CA LYS A 91 -20.54 -12.43 -13.55
C LYS A 91 -19.05 -12.61 -13.32
N ARG A 92 -18.39 -13.35 -14.21
CA ARG A 92 -16.97 -13.61 -14.12
C ARG A 92 -16.18 -12.31 -14.21
N SER A 93 -16.49 -11.44 -15.17
CA SER A 93 -15.87 -10.10 -15.28
C SER A 93 -16.01 -9.32 -13.96
N LEU A 94 -17.20 -9.33 -13.34
CA LEU A 94 -17.45 -8.61 -12.10
C LEU A 94 -16.66 -9.16 -10.91
N GLU A 95 -16.57 -10.49 -10.76
CA GLU A 95 -15.71 -11.14 -9.75
C GLU A 95 -14.26 -10.70 -9.89
N LEU A 96 -13.73 -10.64 -11.11
CA LEU A 96 -12.36 -10.20 -11.36
C LEU A 96 -12.14 -8.73 -11.02
N LYS A 97 -13.12 -7.86 -11.31
CA LYS A 97 -13.08 -6.45 -10.91
C LYS A 97 -13.02 -6.30 -9.39
N ILE A 98 -13.79 -7.11 -8.67
CA ILE A 98 -13.82 -7.14 -7.21
C ILE A 98 -12.46 -7.58 -6.65
N ASP A 99 -11.96 -8.74 -7.08
CA ASP A 99 -10.69 -9.29 -6.59
C ASP A 99 -9.54 -8.31 -6.85
N LYS A 100 -9.48 -7.72 -8.04
CA LYS A 100 -8.46 -6.74 -8.42
C LYS A 100 -8.50 -5.47 -7.56
N THR A 101 -9.68 -4.91 -7.33
CA THR A 101 -9.80 -3.65 -6.58
C THR A 101 -9.50 -3.85 -5.09
N LEU A 102 -9.89 -4.99 -4.52
CA LEU A 102 -9.53 -5.39 -3.16
C LEU A 102 -8.02 -5.61 -3.02
N GLN A 103 -7.42 -6.39 -3.92
CA GLN A 103 -5.97 -6.61 -3.93
C GLN A 103 -5.19 -5.30 -4.06
N ALA A 104 -5.64 -4.39 -4.93
CA ALA A 104 -5.01 -3.08 -5.09
C ALA A 104 -5.09 -2.22 -3.82
N LYS A 105 -6.21 -2.26 -3.09
CA LYS A 105 -6.41 -1.55 -1.82
C LYS A 105 -5.51 -2.12 -0.72
N GLN A 106 -5.48 -3.44 -0.55
CA GLN A 106 -4.61 -4.14 0.40
C GLN A 106 -3.14 -3.79 0.15
N ARG A 107 -2.67 -3.97 -1.09
CA ARG A 107 -1.27 -3.70 -1.45
C ARG A 107 -0.85 -2.25 -1.20
N LEU A 108 -1.72 -1.28 -1.49
CA LEU A 108 -1.41 0.14 -1.22
C LEU A 108 -1.25 0.42 0.28
N GLN A 109 -2.02 -0.26 1.14
CA GLN A 109 -1.89 -0.14 2.58
C GLN A 109 -0.65 -0.86 3.10
N ASP A 110 -0.36 -2.06 2.60
CA ASP A 110 0.82 -2.82 3.03
C ASP A 110 2.10 -2.12 2.61
N GLU A 111 2.14 -1.56 1.41
CA GLU A 111 3.25 -0.71 0.96
C GLU A 111 3.50 0.44 1.94
N GLU A 112 2.45 1.15 2.34
CA GLU A 112 2.58 2.29 3.26
C GLU A 112 2.98 1.86 4.66
N ALA A 113 2.51 0.69 5.13
CA ALA A 113 2.94 0.10 6.39
C ALA A 113 4.43 -0.29 6.37
N LEU A 114 4.91 -0.89 5.28
CA LEU A 114 6.32 -1.24 5.08
C LEU A 114 7.20 0.02 5.02
N MET A 115 6.75 1.05 4.30
CA MET A 115 7.48 2.32 4.25
C MET A 115 7.55 3.00 5.62
N LEU A 116 6.49 2.92 6.44
CA LEU A 116 6.50 3.44 7.81
C LEU A 116 7.46 2.65 8.70
N ALA A 117 7.42 1.31 8.66
CA ALA A 117 8.31 0.46 9.43
C ALA A 117 9.78 0.77 9.10
N GLU A 118 10.11 0.90 7.81
CA GLU A 118 11.47 1.25 7.38
C GLU A 118 11.86 2.67 7.76
N SER A 119 10.93 3.63 7.69
CA SER A 119 11.16 4.99 8.18
C SER A 119 11.55 5.00 9.65
N LEU A 120 10.85 4.24 10.50
CA LEU A 120 11.19 4.10 11.92
C LEU A 120 12.58 3.43 12.09
N ARG A 121 12.81 2.31 11.39
CA ARG A 121 14.06 1.54 11.49
C ARG A 121 15.29 2.34 11.04
N ARG A 122 15.16 3.23 10.06
CA ARG A 122 16.25 4.11 9.59
C ARG A 122 16.68 5.14 10.63
N HIS A 123 15.78 5.48 11.54
CA HIS A 123 15.98 6.51 12.56
C HIS A 123 15.95 5.92 13.98
N ALA A 124 16.16 4.60 14.09
CA ALA A 124 16.20 3.91 15.38
C ALA A 124 17.39 4.37 16.24
N ASP A 125 18.46 4.88 15.64
CA ASP A 125 19.66 5.33 16.34
C ASP A 125 19.78 6.87 16.40
N ASP A 126 18.82 7.61 15.85
CA ASP A 126 18.82 9.08 15.86
C ASP A 126 18.69 9.62 17.29
N GLU A 127 19.31 10.76 17.59
CA GLU A 127 19.13 11.40 18.88
C GLU A 127 17.66 11.84 19.09
N ARG A 128 17.10 11.53 20.26
CA ARG A 128 15.74 11.93 20.61
C ARG A 128 15.80 13.33 21.20
N PRO A 129 15.03 14.30 20.67
CA PRO A 129 15.05 15.64 21.24
C PRO A 129 14.44 15.61 22.64
N ASP A 130 15.16 16.20 23.61
CA ASP A 130 14.61 16.44 24.94
C ASP A 130 13.40 17.38 24.85
N ALA A 131 12.34 17.05 25.58
CA ALA A 131 11.13 17.84 25.65
C ALA A 131 11.42 19.29 26.05
N ALA A 132 12.38 19.54 26.95
CA ALA A 132 12.77 20.90 27.36
C ALA A 132 13.54 21.66 26.28
N ALA A 133 14.28 20.96 25.41
CA ALA A 133 15.08 21.55 24.34
C ALA A 133 14.25 21.96 23.12
N LEU A 134 13.00 21.50 23.01
CA LEU A 134 12.11 21.87 21.90
C LEU A 134 11.86 23.39 21.90
N LYS A 135 11.99 24.01 20.73
CA LYS A 135 11.63 25.42 20.51
C LYS A 135 10.24 25.47 19.88
N LEU A 136 9.29 26.09 20.57
CA LEU A 136 7.91 26.22 20.09
C LEU A 136 7.48 27.68 20.12
N ALA A 137 6.57 28.05 19.22
CA ALA A 137 5.83 29.30 19.34
C ALA A 137 5.05 29.34 20.68
N PRO A 138 4.89 30.51 21.32
CA PRO A 138 4.24 30.63 22.63
C PRO A 138 2.86 29.94 22.72
N ASP A 139 2.03 30.07 21.67
CA ASP A 139 0.68 29.49 21.60
C ASP A 139 0.66 27.95 21.57
N SER A 140 1.80 27.34 21.27
CA SER A 140 1.96 25.89 21.13
C SER A 140 2.50 25.22 22.38
N GLU A 141 2.89 25.96 23.42
CA GLU A 141 3.56 25.38 24.58
C GLU A 141 2.75 24.37 25.37
N ARG A 142 1.43 24.54 25.40
CA ARG A 142 0.50 23.56 25.96
C ARG A 142 0.58 22.18 25.30
N TYR A 143 1.19 22.05 24.12
CA TYR A 143 1.33 20.80 23.37
C TYR A 143 2.75 20.23 23.41
N ARG A 144 3.67 20.82 24.19
CA ARG A 144 5.07 20.39 24.27
C ARG A 144 5.22 18.91 24.58
N GLN A 145 4.45 18.41 25.54
CA GLN A 145 4.49 17.00 25.96
C GLN A 145 4.03 16.06 24.84
N ASP A 146 2.84 16.30 24.27
CA ASP A 146 2.32 15.52 23.13
C ASP A 146 3.28 15.49 21.92
N LEU A 147 3.98 16.61 21.69
CA LEU A 147 4.99 16.70 20.64
C LEU A 147 6.23 15.87 20.98
N ALA A 148 6.74 15.99 22.22
CA ALA A 148 7.90 15.25 22.68
C ALA A 148 7.66 13.73 22.61
N GLU A 149 6.47 13.25 23.00
CA GLU A 149 6.10 11.84 22.90
C GLU A 149 6.13 11.32 21.46
N GLN A 150 5.63 12.12 20.50
CA GLN A 150 5.72 11.77 19.08
C GLN A 150 7.17 11.76 18.59
N LEU A 151 7.97 12.75 18.97
CA LEU A 151 9.37 12.85 18.55
C LEU A 151 10.27 11.80 19.20
N ALA A 152 9.90 11.28 20.37
CA ALA A 152 10.58 10.13 20.99
C ALA A 152 10.49 8.87 20.12
N THR A 153 9.37 8.70 19.40
CA THR A 153 9.16 7.58 18.46
C THR A 153 9.65 7.90 17.06
N MET A 154 9.44 9.13 16.60
CA MET A 154 9.74 9.58 15.24
C MET A 154 10.50 10.92 15.27
N PRO A 155 11.81 10.93 15.62
CA PRO A 155 12.58 12.15 15.83
C PRO A 155 12.74 13.01 14.56
N TYR A 156 12.52 12.40 13.40
CA TYR A 156 12.60 13.03 12.09
C TYR A 156 11.35 13.82 11.67
N LEU A 157 10.25 13.78 12.45
CA LEU A 157 8.99 14.43 12.07
C LEU A 157 9.15 15.94 11.89
N LYS A 158 8.55 16.46 10.81
CA LYS A 158 8.46 17.90 10.53
C LYS A 158 7.03 18.43 10.59
N VAL A 159 6.05 17.53 10.73
CA VAL A 159 4.63 17.86 10.93
C VAL A 159 4.10 16.92 12.00
N ALA A 160 3.61 17.47 13.10
CA ALA A 160 3.11 16.71 14.24
C ALA A 160 1.64 17.03 14.50
N LYS A 161 0.91 16.03 14.99
CA LYS A 161 -0.52 16.11 15.27
C LYS A 161 -0.75 15.99 16.77
N VAL A 162 -1.03 17.09 17.46
CA VAL A 162 -0.96 17.19 18.93
C VAL A 162 -2.27 17.70 19.54
N GLY A 163 -2.44 17.54 20.85
CA GLY A 163 -3.62 18.00 21.59
C GLY A 163 -4.72 16.96 21.67
N ARG A 164 -4.39 15.67 21.64
CA ARG A 164 -5.39 14.60 21.73
C ARG A 164 -5.89 14.49 23.17
N SER A 165 -7.03 15.11 23.46
CA SER A 165 -7.71 14.96 24.75
C SER A 165 -8.97 14.10 24.60
N GLY A 166 -8.91 12.87 25.11
CA GLY A 166 -10.05 11.94 25.17
C GLY A 166 -10.74 11.67 23.83
N ASN A 167 -12.08 11.61 23.84
CA ASN A 167 -12.92 11.40 22.66
C ASN A 167 -13.22 12.69 21.85
N GLN A 168 -12.52 13.81 22.11
CA GLN A 168 -12.74 15.05 21.37
C GLN A 168 -11.85 15.15 20.12
N TRP A 169 -12.50 15.41 18.98
CA TRP A 169 -11.89 15.65 17.65
C TRP A 169 -11.17 17.00 17.53
N ARG A 170 -10.36 17.40 18.53
CA ARG A 170 -9.75 18.74 18.60
C ARG A 170 -8.23 18.68 18.74
N TYR A 171 -7.58 18.00 17.82
CA TYR A 171 -6.12 18.13 17.69
C TYR A 171 -5.78 19.31 16.79
N VAL A 172 -4.52 19.72 16.85
CA VAL A 172 -3.93 20.75 16.00
C VAL A 172 -2.69 20.21 15.31
N LEU A 173 -2.26 20.89 14.26
CA LEU A 173 -1.02 20.60 13.54
C LEU A 173 0.05 21.61 13.93
N LEU A 174 1.23 21.10 14.25
CA LEU A 174 2.45 21.89 14.38
C LEU A 174 3.39 21.55 13.22
N TYR A 175 4.07 22.56 12.68
CA TYR A 175 5.04 22.42 11.60
C TYR A 175 6.41 22.87 12.10
N LEU A 176 7.44 22.08 11.83
CA LEU A 176 8.82 22.47 12.11
C LEU A 176 9.30 23.41 11.01
N ALA A 177 9.65 24.64 11.38
CA ALA A 177 10.22 25.61 10.46
C ALA A 177 11.73 25.36 10.24
N PRO A 178 12.33 25.92 9.16
CA PRO A 178 13.75 25.73 8.86
C PRO A 178 14.72 26.22 9.95
N ASP A 179 14.28 27.14 10.81
CA ASP A 179 15.01 27.66 11.97
C ASP A 179 14.96 26.72 13.19
N GLY A 180 14.29 25.58 13.07
CA GLY A 180 14.14 24.59 14.14
C GLY A 180 13.04 24.94 15.15
N VAL A 181 12.21 25.95 14.88
CA VAL A 181 11.10 26.34 15.76
C VAL A 181 9.79 25.73 15.27
N TRP A 182 9.05 25.10 16.17
CA TRP A 182 7.70 24.60 15.89
C TRP A 182 6.69 25.73 15.85
N SER A 183 5.86 25.73 14.82
CA SER A 183 4.90 26.77 14.54
C SER A 183 3.84 26.95 15.64
N LYS A 184 3.07 28.03 15.54
CA LYS A 184 1.77 28.17 16.23
C LYS A 184 0.80 27.04 15.83
N PRO A 185 -0.26 26.76 16.61
CA PRO A 185 -1.16 25.64 16.31
C PRO A 185 -2.10 25.95 15.13
N TYR A 186 -2.23 25.00 14.21
CA TYR A 186 -3.15 25.09 13.07
C TYR A 186 -4.28 24.08 13.18
N GLN A 187 -5.52 24.53 12.93
CA GLN A 187 -6.66 23.63 12.87
C GLN A 187 -6.59 22.75 11.61
N PRO A 188 -6.72 21.42 11.75
CA PRO A 188 -6.61 20.48 10.66
C PRO A 188 -7.90 20.46 9.82
N GLY A 189 -7.77 20.63 8.51
CA GLY A 189 -8.73 20.07 7.55
C GLY A 189 -8.32 18.66 7.11
N GLU A 190 -9.15 17.98 6.32
CA GLU A 190 -8.84 16.66 5.74
C GLU A 190 -7.45 16.61 5.09
N ARG A 191 -7.10 17.63 4.31
CA ARG A 191 -5.78 17.74 3.66
C ARG A 191 -4.64 17.87 4.66
N GLY A 192 -4.81 18.69 5.71
CA GLY A 192 -3.80 18.88 6.74
C GLY A 192 -3.53 17.59 7.53
N ALA A 193 -4.61 16.89 7.92
CA ALA A 193 -4.51 15.62 8.61
C ALA A 193 -3.83 14.54 7.74
N GLN A 194 -4.13 14.50 6.43
CA GLN A 194 -3.43 13.62 5.49
C GLN A 194 -1.94 13.95 5.35
N ILE A 195 -1.57 15.23 5.35
CA ILE A 195 -0.16 15.64 5.34
C ILE A 195 0.55 15.16 6.60
N ALA A 196 -0.06 15.34 7.78
CA ALA A 196 0.51 14.87 9.04
C ALA A 196 0.68 13.34 9.07
N GLU A 197 -0.28 12.58 8.55
CA GLU A 197 -0.16 11.12 8.46
C GLU A 197 0.97 10.70 7.51
N ARG A 198 1.06 11.35 6.34
CA ARG A 198 2.14 11.09 5.37
C ARG A 198 3.50 11.53 5.87
N ALA A 199 3.58 12.52 6.76
CA ALA A 199 4.83 13.02 7.33
C ALA A 199 5.58 11.93 8.11
N LYS A 200 4.86 11.03 8.79
CA LYS A 200 5.42 9.86 9.49
C LYS A 200 6.27 8.97 8.61
N ILE A 201 5.97 8.93 7.31
CA ILE A 201 6.74 8.19 6.30
C ILE A 201 7.69 9.15 5.58
N ALA A 202 7.17 10.20 4.95
CA ALA A 202 7.93 11.05 4.05
C ALA A 202 9.17 11.67 4.72
N ASN A 203 9.03 12.14 5.96
CA ASN A 203 10.12 12.82 6.63
C ASN A 203 11.27 11.88 7.01
N GLY A 204 11.02 10.60 7.32
CA GLY A 204 12.09 9.64 7.59
C GLY A 204 12.83 9.15 6.33
N PHE A 205 12.38 9.59 5.16
CA PHE A 205 13.15 9.50 3.91
C PHE A 205 13.73 10.86 3.48
N GLY A 206 13.69 11.87 4.35
CA GLY A 206 14.12 13.23 4.04
C GLY A 206 13.24 13.94 3.01
N LEU A 207 12.02 13.46 2.77
CA LEU A 207 11.08 14.00 1.78
C LEU A 207 10.02 14.88 2.44
N SER A 208 9.43 15.77 1.63
CA SER A 208 8.33 16.61 2.08
C SER A 208 6.98 15.87 2.05
N ALA A 209 6.23 15.98 3.15
CA ALA A 209 4.90 15.42 3.29
C ALA A 209 3.81 16.11 2.45
N SER A 210 4.07 17.34 1.99
CA SER A 210 3.14 18.14 1.17
C SER A 210 3.24 17.85 -0.33
N THR A 211 4.26 17.10 -0.75
CA THR A 211 4.47 16.69 -2.15
C THR A 211 3.42 15.68 -2.58
N HIS A 212 3.12 15.60 -3.89
CA HIS A 212 2.20 14.62 -4.44
C HIS A 212 2.59 13.20 -4.00
N TRP A 213 1.69 12.51 -3.29
CA TRP A 213 2.01 11.27 -2.59
C TRP A 213 2.53 10.15 -3.50
N GLY A 214 1.98 10.03 -4.71
CA GLY A 214 2.49 9.07 -5.70
C GLY A 214 3.94 9.32 -6.12
N LYS A 215 4.37 10.59 -6.16
CA LYS A 215 5.77 10.95 -6.47
C LYS A 215 6.67 10.69 -5.26
N THR A 216 6.21 11.02 -4.06
CA THR A 216 6.91 10.72 -2.81
C THR A 216 7.15 9.21 -2.67
N LYS A 217 6.12 8.37 -2.84
CA LYS A 217 6.27 6.90 -2.81
C LYS A 217 7.23 6.38 -3.88
N ALA A 218 7.15 6.90 -5.11
CA ALA A 218 8.10 6.53 -6.16
C ALA A 218 9.55 6.86 -5.77
N ARG A 219 9.78 8.03 -5.17
CA ARG A 219 11.11 8.42 -4.67
C ARG A 219 11.57 7.54 -3.50
N ILE A 220 10.68 7.16 -2.59
CA ILE A 220 10.98 6.21 -1.51
C ILE A 220 11.43 4.87 -2.11
N ARG A 221 10.70 4.31 -3.08
CA ARG A 221 11.10 3.06 -3.77
C ARG A 221 12.51 3.17 -4.37
N GLN A 222 12.85 4.31 -4.98
CA GLN A 222 14.20 4.55 -5.50
C GLN A 222 15.27 4.58 -4.39
N ILE A 223 14.97 5.12 -3.21
CA ILE A 223 15.87 5.11 -2.05
C ILE A 223 16.04 3.68 -1.50
N LEU A 224 14.98 2.87 -1.54
CA LEU A 224 14.99 1.49 -1.05
C LEU A 224 15.64 0.49 -2.00
N LEU A 225 15.70 0.79 -3.31
CA LEU A 225 16.23 -0.12 -4.31
C LEU A 225 17.71 -0.52 -4.11
N PRO A 226 18.65 0.41 -3.83
CA PRO A 226 20.03 0.06 -3.49
C PRO A 226 20.14 -0.89 -2.29
N ARG A 227 19.20 -0.80 -1.35
CA ARG A 227 19.12 -1.68 -0.17
C ARG A 227 18.59 -3.06 -0.53
N ALA A 228 17.61 -3.15 -1.42
CA ALA A 228 17.12 -4.43 -1.91
C ALA A 228 18.24 -5.27 -2.56
N ASN A 229 19.20 -4.63 -3.24
CA ASN A 229 20.37 -5.32 -3.76
C ASN A 229 21.32 -5.86 -2.67
N GLN A 230 21.29 -5.31 -1.45
CA GLN A 230 22.03 -5.87 -0.32
C GLN A 230 21.45 -7.23 0.13
N LEU A 231 20.17 -7.50 -0.17
CA LEU A 231 19.56 -8.81 0.12
C LEU A 231 20.24 -9.94 -0.64
N LEU A 232 20.73 -9.67 -1.84
CA LEU A 232 21.49 -10.63 -2.64
C LEU A 232 22.82 -11.02 -1.98
N GLN A 233 23.29 -10.25 -0.98
CA GLN A 233 24.50 -10.55 -0.22
C GLN A 233 24.24 -11.43 1.00
N LEU A 234 22.97 -11.64 1.39
CA LEU A 234 22.63 -12.50 2.54
C LEU A 234 22.81 -13.97 2.16
N ALA A 235 23.57 -14.72 2.98
CA ALA A 235 23.86 -16.13 2.72
C ALA A 235 22.61 -17.01 2.61
N SER A 236 21.57 -16.72 3.39
CA SER A 236 20.28 -17.41 3.33
C SER A 236 19.56 -17.19 1.99
N VAL A 237 19.58 -15.95 1.48
CA VAL A 237 19.02 -15.59 0.18
C VAL A 237 19.86 -16.22 -0.93
N GLN A 238 21.19 -16.15 -0.86
CA GLN A 238 22.07 -16.78 -1.83
C GLN A 238 21.84 -18.29 -1.95
N ARG A 239 21.67 -19.00 -0.83
CA ARG A 239 21.39 -20.44 -0.82
C ARG A 239 20.07 -20.76 -1.51
N MET A 240 19.01 -20.04 -1.17
CA MET A 240 17.69 -20.19 -1.80
C MET A 240 17.72 -19.90 -3.30
N LEU A 241 18.41 -18.83 -3.71
CA LEU A 241 18.59 -18.48 -5.11
C LEU A 241 19.41 -19.53 -5.87
N ALA A 242 20.40 -20.15 -5.23
CA ALA A 242 21.16 -21.26 -5.80
C ALA A 242 20.30 -22.53 -5.95
N GLU A 243 19.46 -22.86 -4.96
CA GLU A 243 18.51 -23.97 -5.03
C GLU A 243 17.47 -23.77 -6.14
N ALA A 244 16.94 -22.56 -6.26
CA ALA A 244 16.02 -22.18 -7.33
C ALA A 244 16.68 -22.32 -8.71
N LEU A 245 17.91 -21.80 -8.85
CA LEU A 245 18.66 -21.93 -10.10
C LEU A 245 18.93 -23.40 -10.46
N ALA A 246 19.25 -24.24 -9.47
CA ALA A 246 19.44 -25.67 -9.66
C ALA A 246 18.16 -26.39 -10.14
N ARG A 247 16.98 -25.86 -9.82
CA ARG A 247 15.68 -26.33 -10.35
C ARG A 247 15.31 -25.73 -11.70
N GLY A 248 16.18 -24.91 -12.29
CA GLY A 248 15.91 -24.19 -13.54
C GLY A 248 14.98 -22.98 -13.36
N GLU A 249 14.76 -22.52 -12.13
CA GLU A 249 13.94 -21.34 -11.85
C GLU A 249 14.81 -20.08 -11.97
N HIS A 250 14.42 -19.21 -12.90
CA HIS A 250 15.17 -17.98 -13.19
C HIS A 250 14.44 -16.73 -12.67
N VAL A 251 13.19 -16.89 -12.26
CA VAL A 251 12.40 -15.84 -11.60
C VAL A 251 11.69 -16.42 -10.39
N LEU A 252 11.99 -15.85 -9.22
CA LEU A 252 11.28 -16.13 -7.98
C LEU A 252 10.51 -14.88 -7.56
N VAL A 253 9.24 -15.06 -7.25
CA VAL A 253 8.40 -13.98 -6.73
C VAL A 253 8.01 -14.31 -5.31
N SER A 254 8.27 -13.38 -4.39
CA SER A 254 7.79 -13.45 -3.01
C SER A 254 7.39 -12.08 -2.50
N ASN A 255 6.17 -11.97 -1.98
CA ASN A 255 5.64 -10.77 -1.30
C ASN A 255 5.88 -9.45 -2.06
N GLY A 256 5.75 -9.51 -3.39
CA GLY A 256 5.88 -8.36 -4.28
C GLY A 256 7.31 -8.05 -4.73
N ILE A 257 8.31 -8.81 -4.26
CA ILE A 257 9.70 -8.77 -4.72
C ILE A 257 9.92 -9.87 -5.73
N VAL A 258 10.70 -9.56 -6.75
CA VAL A 258 11.05 -10.48 -7.82
C VAL A 258 12.57 -10.62 -7.87
N PHE A 259 13.07 -11.79 -7.49
CA PHE A 259 14.45 -12.18 -7.77
C PHE A 259 14.50 -12.66 -9.22
N TRP A 260 15.39 -12.05 -9.98
CA TRP A 260 15.44 -12.17 -11.43
C TRP A 260 16.86 -12.53 -11.86
N TYR A 261 17.05 -13.71 -12.42
CA TYR A 261 18.35 -14.17 -12.90
C TYR A 261 18.50 -13.95 -14.40
N GLU A 262 19.60 -13.31 -14.82
CA GLU A 262 19.95 -13.16 -16.24
C GLU A 262 21.24 -13.94 -16.56
N PRO A 263 21.15 -15.09 -17.28
CA PRO A 263 22.31 -15.91 -17.58
C PRO A 263 23.27 -15.24 -18.58
N ASP A 264 22.76 -14.52 -19.58
CA ASP A 264 23.54 -14.04 -20.72
C ASP A 264 24.14 -12.63 -20.56
N GLY A 265 23.89 -11.97 -19.43
CA GLY A 265 24.27 -10.56 -19.20
C GLY A 265 25.45 -10.34 -18.26
N GLY A 266 25.95 -11.38 -17.59
CA GLY A 266 27.03 -11.28 -16.58
C GLY A 266 26.61 -10.63 -15.25
N VAL A 267 25.33 -10.30 -15.07
CA VAL A 267 24.83 -9.56 -13.88
C VAL A 267 24.27 -10.48 -12.78
N GLY A 268 24.08 -11.79 -13.05
CA GLY A 268 23.60 -12.74 -12.05
C GLY A 268 22.17 -12.45 -11.57
N TRP A 269 21.89 -12.68 -10.29
CA TRP A 269 20.59 -12.38 -9.68
C TRP A 269 20.41 -10.86 -9.48
N LEU A 270 19.23 -10.36 -9.81
CA LEU A 270 18.79 -8.98 -9.65
C LEU A 270 17.51 -8.94 -8.82
N VAL A 271 17.30 -7.83 -8.10
CA VAL A 271 16.03 -7.58 -7.41
C VAL A 271 15.18 -6.60 -8.22
N LYS A 272 13.98 -7.03 -8.56
CA LYS A 272 12.92 -6.26 -9.22
C LYS A 272 11.68 -6.25 -8.32
N GLU A 273 10.72 -5.40 -8.61
CA GLU A 273 9.42 -5.38 -7.92
C GLU A 273 8.34 -5.95 -8.83
N THR A 274 7.25 -6.48 -8.28
CA THR A 274 6.07 -6.81 -9.10
C THR A 274 5.29 -5.54 -9.43
N SER A 275 4.90 -5.40 -10.69
CA SER A 275 4.30 -4.17 -11.17
C SER A 275 2.82 -4.01 -10.82
N SER A 276 2.18 -4.96 -10.13
CA SER A 276 0.73 -5.22 -10.18
C SER A 276 -0.12 -4.00 -9.83
N THR A 277 -0.27 -3.13 -10.83
CA THR A 277 -0.91 -1.83 -10.73
C THR A 277 -1.48 -1.48 -12.10
N ARG A 278 -2.81 -1.49 -12.13
CA ARG A 278 -3.69 -0.48 -12.74
C ARG A 278 -3.94 -0.39 -14.25
N GLU A 279 -3.38 -1.20 -15.15
CA GLU A 279 -3.51 -0.84 -16.60
C GLU A 279 -4.23 -1.81 -17.54
N SER A 280 -4.83 -2.90 -17.05
CA SER A 280 -5.81 -3.65 -17.87
C SER A 280 -7.04 -3.93 -17.03
N GLU A 281 -8.14 -3.22 -17.31
CA GLU A 281 -9.48 -3.60 -16.89
C GLU A 281 -9.64 -5.12 -17.15
N GLY A 282 -9.87 -5.89 -16.09
CA GLY A 282 -10.18 -7.32 -16.18
C GLY A 282 -9.10 -8.38 -15.98
N ALA A 283 -7.90 -8.02 -15.56
CA ALA A 283 -6.79 -8.97 -15.42
C ALA A 283 -6.81 -9.83 -14.13
N THR A 284 -6.74 -11.17 -14.25
CA THR A 284 -6.50 -12.16 -13.16
C THR A 284 -5.09 -12.72 -13.25
N ILE A 285 -4.30 -12.73 -12.17
CA ILE A 285 -2.96 -13.32 -12.19
C ILE A 285 -3.07 -14.83 -12.50
N TRP A 286 -2.36 -15.26 -13.53
CA TRP A 286 -2.24 -16.67 -13.90
C TRP A 286 -0.97 -17.22 -13.26
N LYS A 287 -1.08 -18.34 -12.53
CA LYS A 287 0.04 -18.91 -11.75
C LYS A 287 1.11 -19.61 -12.61
N GLU A 288 0.85 -19.77 -13.90
CA GLU A 288 1.74 -20.45 -14.85
C GLU A 288 1.92 -19.55 -16.09
N GLY A 289 3.01 -19.73 -16.83
CA GLY A 289 3.30 -18.98 -18.05
C GLY A 289 4.69 -18.35 -18.08
N THR A 290 4.95 -17.54 -19.12
CA THR A 290 6.28 -17.00 -19.41
C THR A 290 6.29 -15.48 -19.32
N ILE A 291 7.37 -14.93 -18.79
CA ILE A 291 7.65 -13.49 -18.80
C ILE A 291 8.60 -13.20 -19.95
N LEU A 292 8.18 -12.34 -20.87
CA LEU A 292 9.02 -11.84 -21.95
C LEU A 292 9.67 -10.51 -21.53
N SER A 293 10.96 -10.52 -21.23
CA SER A 293 11.71 -9.29 -20.92
C SER A 293 12.27 -8.68 -22.19
N THR A 294 11.60 -7.63 -22.68
CA THR A 294 12.03 -6.83 -23.84
C THR A 294 12.72 -5.52 -23.43
N ASN A 295 12.83 -5.24 -22.14
CA ASN A 295 13.41 -4.01 -21.59
C ASN A 295 14.02 -4.25 -20.20
N HIS A 296 14.74 -3.26 -19.68
CA HIS A 296 15.34 -3.28 -18.34
C HIS A 296 14.41 -2.68 -17.26
N GLY A 297 13.10 -2.86 -17.42
CA GLY A 297 12.10 -2.35 -16.50
C GLY A 297 12.26 -2.94 -15.10
N ARG A 298 12.16 -2.08 -14.08
CA ARG A 298 12.31 -2.49 -12.68
C ARG A 298 11.10 -3.24 -12.12
N LEU A 299 9.95 -3.08 -12.76
CA LEU A 299 8.72 -3.76 -12.40
C LEU A 299 8.47 -4.94 -13.32
N VAL A 300 8.12 -6.08 -12.75
CA VAL A 300 7.74 -7.29 -13.46
C VAL A 300 6.22 -7.42 -13.41
N VAL A 301 5.60 -7.35 -14.57
CA VAL A 301 4.19 -7.68 -14.78
C VAL A 301 4.14 -9.19 -14.94
N LEU A 302 3.51 -9.87 -13.98
CA LEU A 302 3.31 -11.32 -14.07
C LEU A 302 2.24 -11.64 -15.13
N PRO A 303 2.29 -12.84 -15.74
CA PRO A 303 1.24 -13.31 -16.64
C PRO A 303 -0.15 -13.21 -16.00
N TYR A 304 -1.14 -12.86 -16.81
CA TYR A 304 -2.51 -12.70 -16.34
C TYR A 304 -3.53 -12.96 -17.45
N ILE A 305 -4.76 -13.25 -17.07
CA ILE A 305 -5.89 -13.48 -17.98
C ILE A 305 -6.77 -12.23 -17.98
N LYS A 306 -7.04 -11.62 -19.14
CA LYS A 306 -7.95 -10.46 -19.27
C LYS A 306 -9.42 -10.86 -19.05
N GLU A 307 -10.29 -9.86 -18.97
CA GLU A 307 -11.74 -10.02 -18.78
C GLU A 307 -12.38 -10.92 -19.85
N GLY A 308 -11.87 -10.89 -21.08
CA GLY A 308 -12.34 -11.73 -22.20
C GLY A 308 -11.72 -13.12 -22.28
N GLY A 309 -10.93 -13.56 -21.29
CA GLY A 309 -10.25 -14.87 -21.29
C GLY A 309 -8.92 -14.91 -22.05
N GLU A 310 -8.47 -13.78 -22.61
CA GLU A 310 -7.17 -13.68 -23.31
C GLU A 310 -6.02 -13.81 -22.31
N HIS A 311 -5.08 -14.72 -22.60
CA HIS A 311 -3.86 -14.91 -21.81
C HIS A 311 -2.80 -13.88 -22.22
N VAL A 312 -2.37 -13.07 -21.26
CA VAL A 312 -1.33 -12.06 -21.45
C VAL A 312 -0.04 -12.57 -20.84
N ARG A 313 1.01 -12.63 -21.67
CA ARG A 313 2.37 -12.94 -21.22
C ARG A 313 2.87 -11.85 -20.27
N GLY A 314 3.69 -12.28 -19.31
CA GLY A 314 4.36 -11.35 -18.41
C GLY A 314 5.34 -10.48 -19.18
N HIS A 315 5.64 -9.29 -18.65
CA HIS A 315 6.63 -8.38 -19.24
C HIS A 315 7.23 -7.46 -18.18
N THR A 316 8.33 -6.80 -18.50
CA THR A 316 8.94 -5.80 -17.61
C THR A 316 8.51 -4.37 -17.99
N LYS A 317 8.37 -3.48 -17.01
CA LYS A 317 8.11 -2.04 -17.20
C LYS A 317 8.68 -1.21 -16.05
N ASN A 318 8.68 0.12 -16.19
CA ASN A 318 8.93 1.03 -15.06
C ASN A 318 7.61 1.41 -14.37
N GLY A 319 7.72 1.90 -13.13
CA GLY A 319 6.55 2.35 -12.37
C GLY A 319 5.96 3.67 -12.85
N PRO A 320 4.73 4.00 -12.41
CA PRO A 320 4.15 5.30 -12.69
C PRO A 320 5.06 6.42 -12.16
N ASN A 321 5.41 7.37 -13.03
CA ASN A 321 6.35 8.49 -12.80
C ASN A 321 7.85 8.16 -12.84
N ASP A 322 8.25 6.98 -13.33
CA ASP A 322 9.66 6.57 -13.44
C ASP A 322 10.23 6.61 -14.86
N GLY A 323 9.50 7.24 -15.79
CA GLY A 323 9.87 7.27 -17.21
C GLY A 323 9.73 5.92 -17.91
N ARG A 324 10.09 5.85 -19.20
CA ARG A 324 10.07 4.59 -19.95
C ARG A 324 11.26 3.72 -19.56
N ALA A 325 11.04 2.40 -19.49
CA ALA A 325 12.13 1.44 -19.30
C ALA A 325 13.05 1.44 -20.54
N LEU A 326 14.35 1.30 -20.32
CA LEU A 326 15.33 1.20 -21.40
C LEU A 326 15.09 -0.09 -22.19
N PRO A 327 14.90 -0.01 -23.52
CA PRO A 327 14.65 -1.20 -24.35
C PRO A 327 15.89 -2.09 -24.41
N ARG A 328 15.68 -3.40 -24.53
CA ARG A 328 16.74 -4.37 -24.86
C ARG A 328 16.95 -4.40 -26.37
N HIS A 329 18.14 -4.83 -26.78
CA HIS A 329 18.35 -5.29 -28.16
C HIS A 329 17.47 -6.52 -28.43
N ARG A 330 16.97 -6.69 -29.67
CA ARG A 330 16.03 -7.76 -30.02
C ARG A 330 16.60 -9.15 -29.79
N ASP A 331 17.90 -9.32 -30.05
CA ASP A 331 18.60 -10.60 -29.85
C ASP A 331 18.80 -10.94 -28.38
N HIS A 332 18.54 -10.00 -27.46
CA HIS A 332 18.72 -10.17 -26.01
C HIS A 332 17.36 -10.27 -25.28
N TYR A 333 16.28 -10.56 -26.02
CA TYR A 333 14.98 -10.83 -25.41
C TYR A 333 15.03 -12.16 -24.69
N VAL A 334 14.59 -12.15 -23.43
CA VAL A 334 14.63 -13.34 -22.59
C VAL A 334 13.21 -13.76 -22.28
N GLU A 335 12.87 -15.00 -22.63
CA GLU A 335 11.66 -15.69 -22.19
C GLU A 335 11.97 -16.45 -20.91
N ILE A 336 11.32 -16.07 -19.81
CA ILE A 336 11.65 -16.61 -18.50
C ILE A 336 10.42 -17.25 -17.83
N PRO A 337 10.46 -18.55 -17.50
CA PRO A 337 9.46 -19.17 -16.64
C PRO A 337 9.57 -18.61 -15.22
N PHE A 338 8.45 -18.50 -14.51
CA PHE A 338 8.44 -17.99 -13.13
C PHE A 338 7.66 -18.92 -12.20
N SER A 339 8.08 -18.95 -10.94
CA SER A 339 7.39 -19.66 -9.85
C SER A 339 6.94 -18.66 -8.78
N LEU A 340 5.68 -18.78 -8.35
CA LEU A 340 5.16 -18.07 -7.17
C LEU A 340 5.46 -18.90 -5.92
N TYR A 341 6.16 -18.31 -4.96
CA TYR A 341 6.38 -18.93 -3.66
C TYR A 341 5.41 -18.34 -2.63
N ASP A 342 4.51 -19.16 -2.08
CA ASP A 342 3.58 -18.81 -0.98
C ASP A 342 4.25 -18.90 0.42
N GLY A 343 5.59 -18.90 0.48
CA GLY A 343 6.37 -18.99 1.72
C GLY A 343 6.65 -17.62 2.34
N ASP A 344 6.65 -17.57 3.68
CA ASP A 344 6.88 -16.39 4.52
C ASP A 344 8.33 -15.90 4.46
N LEU A 345 8.71 -15.39 3.30
CA LEU A 345 10.04 -14.90 2.96
C LEU A 345 10.28 -13.45 3.45
N MET A 346 9.27 -12.86 4.10
CA MET A 346 9.23 -11.45 4.50
C MET A 346 9.83 -11.15 5.87
N ILE A 347 10.67 -12.04 6.38
CA ILE A 347 11.53 -11.67 7.50
C ILE A 347 12.83 -11.07 6.91
N GLY A 348 13.27 -11.55 5.75
CA GLY A 348 14.58 -11.19 5.19
C GLY A 348 14.71 -9.81 4.54
N LEU A 349 13.63 -9.08 4.22
CA LEU A 349 13.74 -7.78 3.52
C LEU A 349 14.27 -6.63 4.38
N PHE A 350 14.21 -6.80 5.70
CA PHE A 350 14.74 -5.86 6.69
C PHE A 350 15.90 -6.44 7.52
N GLY A 351 16.38 -7.65 7.17
CA GLY A 351 17.59 -8.24 7.74
C GLY A 351 17.39 -9.16 8.96
N GLU A 352 16.17 -9.57 9.28
CA GLU A 352 15.94 -10.54 10.35
C GLU A 352 15.41 -11.83 9.73
N LEU A 353 15.85 -13.01 10.16
CA LEU A 353 15.16 -14.27 9.86
C LEU A 353 14.99 -14.96 11.21
N PRO A 354 13.83 -15.57 11.52
CA PRO A 354 13.69 -16.39 12.70
C PRO A 354 14.07 -17.80 12.29
N TYR A 355 15.36 -18.04 12.22
CA TYR A 355 15.90 -19.40 12.26
C TYR A 355 17.25 -19.32 12.98
N GLU A 356 17.21 -19.56 14.29
CA GLU A 356 18.13 -20.52 14.87
C GLU A 356 17.69 -21.94 14.49
#